data_AF-Q9P8P6-F1
#
_entry.id   AF-Q9P8P6-F1
#
_cell.length_a   1.000
_cell.length_b   1.000
_cell.length_c   1.000
_cell.angle_alpha   90.00
_cell.angle_beta   90.00
_cell.angle_gamma   90.00
#
_symmetry.space_group_name_H-M   'P 1'
#
loop_
_entity.id
_entity.type
_entity.pdbx_description
1 polymer ?
#
loop_
_entity_poly.entity_id
_entity_poly.type
_entity_poly.pdbx_seq_one_letter_code
_entity_poly.pdbx_strand_id
1 'polypeptide(L)'
;MEVLSPLNPMSKVRGNNSSGHDDSVPPPPPAHKVNKKPLDDKTNFPPPEVDPKRKGSFFRKLSWGSKKTIENNTNAATNTTTQQQLPSPAESKEEKPKSSFFRWFSSSNTPSAAEIRKFNTILPKHEMSTALFALLNSWSNFGLKDLRNDQVGYYITGAISKHNSFNLKSCKFRIKINQRDFNQKSEIVCVRVKGSKVTTDTLFSEIEKVLLKEGVLDK
;
A
#
# COMPACT_ATOMS: atom_id res chain seq x y z
N MET A 1 -63.12 -5.03 -21.61
CA MET A 1 -63.59 -4.18 -20.50
C MET A 1 -62.38 -3.50 -19.91
N GLU A 2 -62.03 -2.35 -20.51
CA GLU A 2 -61.07 -1.41 -19.92
C GLU A 2 -61.74 -0.70 -18.75
N VAL A 3 -60.99 -0.50 -17.67
CA VAL A 3 -61.33 0.53 -16.67
C VAL A 3 -60.06 1.33 -16.42
N LEU A 4 -60.04 2.50 -17.05
CA LEU A 4 -59.07 3.59 -16.88
C LEU A 4 -59.32 4.26 -15.52
N SER A 5 -58.27 4.41 -14.72
CA SER A 5 -58.29 5.23 -13.51
C SER A 5 -57.85 6.68 -13.84
N PRO A 6 -58.59 7.71 -13.42
CA PRO A 6 -58.33 9.11 -13.79
C PRO A 6 -57.26 9.82 -12.93
N LEU A 7 -56.65 10.83 -13.55
CA LEU A 7 -55.68 11.81 -13.03
C LEU A 7 -56.29 12.76 -11.99
N ASN A 8 -55.56 13.04 -10.91
CA ASN A 8 -55.88 14.12 -9.96
C ASN A 8 -55.22 15.45 -10.37
N PRO A 9 -55.96 16.58 -10.42
CA PRO A 9 -55.41 17.91 -10.71
C PRO A 9 -54.88 18.66 -9.48
N MET A 10 -53.85 19.49 -9.72
CA MET A 10 -53.27 20.48 -8.78
C MET A 10 -54.27 21.53 -8.32
N SER A 11 -54.34 21.81 -7.02
CA SER A 11 -54.98 23.00 -6.46
C SER A 11 -53.94 24.13 -6.25
N LYS A 12 -54.03 25.15 -7.11
CA LYS A 12 -53.45 26.49 -6.88
C LYS A 12 -54.26 27.19 -5.78
N VAL A 13 -53.62 27.58 -4.69
CA VAL A 13 -54.18 28.57 -3.74
C VAL A 13 -53.56 29.93 -4.04
N ARG A 14 -54.38 30.80 -4.62
CA ARG A 14 -54.17 32.25 -4.81
C ARG A 14 -54.83 32.95 -3.62
N GLY A 15 -54.09 33.85 -2.96
CA GLY A 15 -54.47 34.44 -1.67
C GLY A 15 -55.45 35.61 -1.73
N ASN A 16 -55.70 36.23 -0.57
CA ASN A 16 -55.80 37.69 -0.38
C ASN A 16 -55.96 38.08 1.11
N ASN A 17 -55.17 39.08 1.55
CA ASN A 17 -55.49 40.28 2.37
C ASN A 17 -56.15 40.13 3.77
N SER A 18 -55.85 40.91 4.82
CA SER A 18 -55.17 42.21 4.99
C SER A 18 -55.13 42.62 6.48
N SER A 19 -54.06 43.30 6.92
CA SER A 19 -54.01 44.43 7.90
C SER A 19 -52.54 44.56 8.34
N GLY A 20 -51.73 45.55 7.96
CA GLY A 20 -51.95 46.97 7.79
C GLY A 20 -51.13 47.69 8.87
N HIS A 21 -49.95 48.23 8.55
CA HIS A 21 -49.39 49.50 9.05
C HIS A 21 -47.96 49.74 8.52
N ASP A 22 -47.81 50.90 7.88
CA ASP A 22 -46.65 51.78 7.76
C ASP A 22 -45.53 51.58 6.72
N ASP A 23 -45.21 52.73 6.11
CA ASP A 23 -44.36 52.99 4.97
C ASP A 23 -42.89 53.17 5.35
N SER A 24 -42.02 53.01 4.33
CA SER A 24 -40.66 53.57 4.23
C SER A 24 -39.58 53.06 5.19
N VAL A 25 -38.75 52.15 4.67
CA VAL A 25 -37.28 52.32 4.44
C VAL A 25 -36.67 50.92 4.17
N PRO A 26 -35.96 50.69 3.05
CA PRO A 26 -35.22 49.44 2.86
C PRO A 26 -34.01 49.40 3.81
N PRO A 27 -33.69 48.24 4.42
CA PRO A 27 -32.52 48.11 5.28
C PRO A 27 -31.23 48.37 4.47
N PRO A 28 -30.25 49.11 5.01
CA PRO A 28 -28.98 49.33 4.33
C PRO A 28 -28.22 48.01 4.14
N PRO A 29 -27.50 47.83 3.02
CA PRO A 29 -26.69 46.64 2.79
C PRO A 29 -25.61 46.50 3.88
N PRO A 30 -25.21 45.26 4.23
CA PRO A 30 -24.18 45.03 5.23
C PRO A 30 -22.87 45.70 4.82
N ALA A 31 -22.33 46.54 5.70
CA ALA A 31 -21.03 47.18 5.51
C ALA A 31 -19.93 46.10 5.45
N HIS A 32 -19.44 45.83 4.23
CA HIS A 32 -18.20 45.07 4.05
C HIS A 32 -17.06 45.88 4.66
N LYS A 33 -16.64 45.50 5.87
CA LYS A 33 -15.36 45.90 6.45
C LYS A 33 -14.26 45.32 5.58
N VAL A 34 -13.86 46.06 4.55
CA VAL A 34 -12.66 45.79 3.77
C VAL A 34 -11.48 46.04 4.72
N ASN A 35 -11.00 44.97 5.36
CA ASN A 35 -9.68 44.97 5.97
C ASN A 35 -8.65 45.13 4.86
N LYS A 36 -8.37 46.37 4.47
CA LYS A 36 -7.22 46.73 3.64
C LYS A 36 -5.98 46.49 4.50
N LYS A 37 -5.46 45.26 4.46
CA LYS A 37 -4.07 45.01 4.84
C LYS A 37 -3.20 45.84 3.87
N PRO A 38 -2.27 46.67 4.36
CA PRO A 38 -1.31 47.33 3.49
C PRO A 38 -0.57 46.29 2.66
N LEU A 39 -0.30 46.64 1.40
CA LEU A 39 0.48 45.84 0.47
C LEU A 39 1.93 45.79 0.96
N ASP A 40 2.40 44.63 1.40
CA ASP A 40 3.79 44.42 1.77
C ASP A 40 4.69 44.50 0.52
N ASP A 41 5.31 45.67 0.31
CA ASP A 41 6.31 45.90 -0.72
C ASP A 41 7.64 45.23 -0.30
N LYS A 42 7.98 44.11 -0.94
CA LYS A 42 9.23 43.36 -0.73
C LYS A 42 10.28 43.68 -1.78
N THR A 43 10.53 44.95 -2.08
CA THR A 43 11.52 45.34 -3.11
C THR A 43 12.80 45.99 -2.61
N ASN A 44 13.07 46.03 -1.29
CA ASN A 44 14.36 46.55 -0.79
C ASN A 44 15.01 45.63 0.25
N PHE A 45 15.71 44.61 -0.23
CA PHE A 45 16.83 44.02 0.51
C PHE A 45 17.99 43.74 -0.45
N PRO A 46 19.18 44.35 -0.26
CA PRO A 46 20.39 43.96 -0.97
C PRO A 46 20.79 42.53 -0.58
N PRO A 47 21.38 41.75 -1.50
CA PRO A 47 21.70 40.35 -1.23
C PRO A 47 22.83 40.22 -0.21
N PRO A 48 22.66 39.52 0.92
CA PRO A 48 23.79 39.08 1.72
C PRO A 48 24.51 37.93 1.02
N GLU A 49 25.84 38.02 1.08
CA GLU A 49 26.84 37.20 0.40
C GLU A 49 26.59 35.68 0.47
N VAL A 50 26.84 35.03 -0.66
CA VAL A 50 26.90 33.58 -0.80
C VAL A 50 28.18 33.07 -0.12
N ASP A 51 28.05 32.51 1.08
CA ASP A 51 29.09 31.67 1.69
C ASP A 51 29.27 30.37 0.88
N PRO A 52 30.42 30.09 0.24
CA PRO A 52 30.63 28.84 -0.48
C PRO A 52 31.24 27.81 0.48
N LYS A 53 30.46 27.33 1.46
CA LYS A 53 30.97 26.37 2.46
C LYS A 53 29.97 25.27 2.78
N ARG A 54 29.95 24.27 1.90
CA ARG A 54 30.11 22.82 2.16
C ARG A 54 29.49 22.03 1.01
N LYS A 55 30.37 21.57 0.12
CA LYS A 55 30.06 20.58 -0.92
C LYS A 55 29.51 19.31 -0.24
N GLY A 56 28.20 19.10 -0.32
CA GLY A 56 27.58 17.81 -0.01
C GLY A 56 28.09 16.78 -1.00
N SER A 57 28.90 15.83 -0.53
CA SER A 57 29.41 14.71 -1.32
C SER A 57 28.25 13.77 -1.69
N PHE A 58 27.61 14.05 -2.82
CA PHE A 58 26.49 13.28 -3.38
C PHE A 58 26.92 12.22 -4.39
N PHE A 59 28.14 11.67 -4.28
CA PHE A 59 28.50 10.48 -5.05
C PHE A 59 29.34 9.55 -4.21
N ARG A 60 28.67 8.69 -3.42
CA ARG A 60 29.25 7.40 -3.04
C ARG A 60 29.43 6.60 -4.32
N LYS A 61 30.59 6.77 -4.95
CA LYS A 61 31.08 5.95 -6.07
C LYS A 61 30.85 4.49 -5.70
N LEU A 62 29.91 3.87 -6.41
CA LEU A 62 29.78 2.42 -6.46
C LEU A 62 31.07 1.90 -7.10
N SER A 63 32.04 1.55 -6.25
CA SER A 63 33.14 0.71 -6.67
C SER A 63 32.55 -0.65 -6.99
N TRP A 64 32.25 -0.87 -8.27
CA TRP A 64 32.04 -2.20 -8.82
C TRP A 64 33.41 -2.87 -8.87
N GLY A 65 33.86 -3.32 -7.69
CA GLY A 65 35.14 -3.98 -7.50
C GLY A 65 35.19 -5.27 -8.31
N SER A 66 35.90 -5.19 -9.43
CA SER A 66 36.22 -6.27 -10.34
C SER A 66 36.80 -7.48 -9.61
N LYS A 67 36.15 -8.62 -9.82
CA LYS A 67 36.76 -9.95 -9.83
C LYS A 67 38.00 -9.92 -10.72
N LYS A 68 39.19 -10.23 -10.18
CA LYS A 68 40.29 -11.04 -10.77
C LYS A 68 41.46 -11.06 -9.77
N THR A 69 41.77 -12.22 -9.19
CA THR A 69 43.14 -12.50 -8.73
C THR A 69 43.76 -13.37 -9.81
N ILE A 70 44.56 -12.72 -10.64
CA ILE A 70 45.51 -13.30 -11.57
C ILE A 70 46.79 -13.53 -10.77
N GLU A 71 47.21 -14.78 -10.72
CA GLU A 71 48.53 -15.26 -11.12
C GLU A 71 49.72 -14.32 -10.86
N ASN A 72 50.61 -14.72 -9.94
CA ASN A 72 52.01 -14.30 -9.99
C ASN A 72 52.91 -15.52 -9.81
N ASN A 73 53.68 -15.77 -10.86
CA ASN A 73 54.72 -16.78 -11.00
C ASN A 73 55.98 -16.30 -10.27
N THR A 74 56.72 -17.17 -9.57
CA THR A 74 58.05 -17.69 -9.96
C THR A 74 58.87 -18.15 -8.74
N ASN A 75 59.45 -19.35 -8.88
CA ASN A 75 60.63 -19.91 -8.20
C ASN A 75 60.49 -20.47 -6.77
N ALA A 76 60.29 -21.80 -6.66
CA ALA A 76 61.21 -22.71 -5.98
C ALA A 76 60.78 -24.18 -6.15
N ALA A 77 61.63 -24.94 -6.87
CA ALA A 77 62.07 -26.31 -6.65
C ALA A 77 61.15 -27.40 -6.04
N THR A 78 61.31 -28.58 -6.67
CA THR A 78 61.33 -29.94 -6.10
C THR A 78 60.04 -30.76 -5.88
N ASN A 79 59.90 -31.75 -6.78
CA ASN A 79 59.78 -33.20 -6.53
C ASN A 79 58.42 -33.88 -6.27
N THR A 80 58.16 -34.85 -7.16
CA THR A 80 57.71 -36.25 -6.94
C THR A 80 56.26 -36.55 -6.55
N THR A 81 55.56 -37.19 -7.51
CA THR A 81 55.10 -38.60 -7.49
C THR A 81 54.30 -39.15 -6.29
N THR A 82 53.26 -39.92 -6.66
CA THR A 82 52.56 -41.03 -5.97
C THR A 82 51.37 -40.76 -5.03
N GLN A 83 50.25 -41.37 -5.46
CA GLN A 83 49.36 -42.27 -4.72
C GLN A 83 48.27 -41.71 -3.78
N GLN A 84 47.07 -42.25 -4.05
CA GLN A 84 46.06 -42.76 -3.12
C GLN A 84 45.51 -41.81 -2.06
N GLN A 85 44.18 -41.71 -2.02
CA GLN A 85 43.37 -42.33 -0.96
C GLN A 85 42.01 -41.62 -0.85
N LEU A 86 40.94 -42.38 -1.07
CA LEU A 86 39.62 -42.04 -0.56
C LEU A 86 39.65 -42.21 0.97
N PRO A 87 39.11 -41.26 1.73
CA PRO A 87 38.14 -41.65 2.74
C PRO A 87 36.92 -40.71 2.75
N SER A 88 35.74 -41.29 2.63
CA SER A 88 34.55 -40.85 3.39
C SER A 88 34.57 -41.66 4.71
N PRO A 89 33.98 -41.25 5.86
CA PRO A 89 32.98 -40.20 6.07
C PRO A 89 33.25 -39.30 7.31
N ALA A 90 32.91 -38.02 7.23
CA ALA A 90 32.75 -37.20 8.44
C ALA A 90 31.65 -36.15 8.22
N GLU A 91 30.69 -36.17 9.14
CA GLU A 91 29.55 -35.27 9.31
C GLU A 91 29.75 -33.86 8.75
N SER A 92 29.13 -33.58 7.60
CA SER A 92 28.86 -32.19 7.22
C SER A 92 27.53 -31.80 7.83
N LYS A 93 27.64 -31.00 8.89
CA LYS A 93 26.60 -30.19 9.50
C LYS A 93 25.53 -29.78 8.49
N GLU A 94 24.30 -30.10 8.85
CA GLU A 94 23.07 -29.61 8.26
C GLU A 94 23.02 -28.07 8.35
N GLU A 95 23.72 -27.36 7.47
CA GLU A 95 23.50 -25.94 7.25
C GLU A 95 22.20 -25.79 6.45
N LYS A 96 21.10 -25.69 7.21
CA LYS A 96 19.81 -25.15 6.76
C LYS A 96 20.04 -24.00 5.78
N PRO A 97 19.51 -24.04 4.55
CA PRO A 97 19.64 -22.93 3.63
C PRO A 97 19.02 -21.68 4.27
N LYS A 98 19.91 -20.71 4.54
CA LYS A 98 19.63 -19.39 5.09
C LYS A 98 18.51 -18.75 4.29
N SER A 99 17.34 -18.64 4.92
CA SER A 99 16.12 -18.09 4.34
C SER A 99 16.43 -16.71 3.72
N SER A 100 16.42 -16.66 2.40
CA SER A 100 16.60 -15.43 1.61
C SER A 100 15.26 -14.72 1.37
N PHE A 101 14.26 -14.97 2.23
CA PHE A 101 12.89 -14.48 2.06
C PHE A 101 12.61 -13.13 2.73
N PHE A 102 13.55 -12.55 3.48
CA PHE A 102 13.34 -11.28 4.20
C PHE A 102 14.04 -10.06 3.60
N ARG A 103 14.78 -10.20 2.48
CA ARG A 103 15.52 -9.08 1.87
C ARG A 103 14.70 -8.18 0.94
N TRP A 104 13.36 -8.33 0.91
CA TRP A 104 12.51 -7.59 -0.04
C TRP A 104 11.82 -6.31 0.50
N PHE A 105 12.26 -5.80 1.65
CA PHE A 105 11.72 -4.57 2.24
C PHE A 105 12.78 -3.46 2.35
N SER A 106 13.11 -2.83 1.22
CA SER A 106 13.81 -1.53 1.23
C SER A 106 12.83 -0.41 1.62
N SER A 107 12.61 -0.24 2.93
CA SER A 107 12.23 1.05 3.56
C SER A 107 12.19 0.89 5.09
N SER A 108 13.33 1.14 5.76
CA SER A 108 13.54 1.59 7.15
C SER A 108 12.66 1.12 8.33
N ASN A 109 11.82 0.09 8.22
CA ASN A 109 11.18 -0.58 9.35
C ASN A 109 11.00 -2.05 8.95
N THR A 110 11.80 -2.94 9.51
CA THR A 110 11.48 -4.37 9.47
C THR A 110 10.12 -4.56 10.13
N PRO A 111 9.07 -5.03 9.42
CA PRO A 111 7.78 -5.28 10.07
C PRO A 111 8.01 -6.35 11.13
N SER A 112 7.71 -6.01 12.40
CA SER A 112 7.62 -6.99 13.47
C SER A 112 6.68 -8.11 13.01
N ALA A 113 7.00 -9.37 13.33
CA ALA A 113 6.19 -10.53 12.97
C ALA A 113 4.69 -10.37 13.36
N ALA A 114 4.39 -9.52 14.34
CA ALA A 114 3.04 -9.16 14.76
C ALA A 114 2.22 -8.33 13.74
N GLU A 115 2.84 -7.86 12.65
CA GLU A 115 2.20 -7.06 11.59
C GLU A 115 1.81 -7.88 10.36
N ILE A 116 2.21 -9.15 10.32
CA ILE A 116 2.00 -10.06 9.18
C ILE A 116 0.90 -11.06 9.55
N ARG A 117 -0.19 -11.09 8.77
CA ARG A 117 -1.21 -12.15 8.87
C ARG A 117 -1.06 -13.15 7.74
N LYS A 118 -1.29 -14.42 8.05
CA LYS A 118 -1.16 -15.52 7.11
C LYS A 118 -2.39 -16.39 7.12
N PHE A 119 -2.88 -16.76 5.94
CA PHE A 119 -4.03 -17.64 5.78
C PHE A 119 -3.68 -18.75 4.80
N ASN A 120 -3.87 -20.00 5.22
CA ASN A 120 -3.74 -21.16 4.35
C ASN A 120 -5.07 -21.39 3.63
N THR A 121 -5.02 -21.61 2.32
CA THR A 121 -6.21 -21.83 1.49
C THR A 121 -6.08 -23.09 0.65
N ILE A 122 -7.20 -23.70 0.30
CA ILE A 122 -7.27 -24.90 -0.54
C ILE A 122 -7.19 -24.59 -2.05
N LEU A 123 -7.17 -23.31 -2.43
CA LEU A 123 -7.17 -22.90 -3.82
C LEU A 123 -5.73 -22.78 -4.36
N PRO A 124 -5.49 -23.11 -5.64
CA PRO A 124 -4.24 -22.82 -6.33
C PRO A 124 -3.89 -21.34 -6.32
N LYS A 125 -2.60 -21.02 -6.42
CA LYS A 125 -2.07 -19.64 -6.35
C LYS A 125 -2.75 -18.67 -7.34
N HIS A 126 -2.96 -19.10 -8.58
CA HIS A 126 -3.53 -18.25 -9.63
C HIS A 126 -5.01 -17.95 -9.41
N GLU A 127 -5.79 -18.98 -9.08
CA GLU A 127 -7.22 -18.85 -8.76
C GLU A 127 -7.41 -17.98 -7.53
N MET A 128 -6.63 -18.22 -6.47
CA MET A 128 -6.71 -17.43 -5.24
C MET A 128 -6.38 -15.96 -5.47
N SER A 129 -5.35 -15.65 -6.29
CA SER A 129 -5.00 -14.27 -6.63
C SER A 129 -6.12 -13.56 -7.38
N THR A 130 -6.72 -14.24 -8.36
CA THR A 130 -7.82 -13.68 -9.17
C THR A 130 -9.07 -13.46 -8.32
N ALA A 131 -9.47 -14.45 -7.53
CA ALA A 131 -10.63 -14.38 -6.65
C ALA A 131 -10.45 -13.29 -5.58
N LEU A 132 -9.28 -13.22 -4.93
CA LEU A 132 -9.02 -12.21 -3.91
C LEU A 132 -9.00 -10.80 -4.50
N PHE A 133 -8.45 -10.62 -5.69
CA PHE A 133 -8.47 -9.32 -6.36
C PHE A 133 -9.89 -8.89 -6.73
N ALA A 134 -10.72 -9.80 -7.23
CA ALA A 134 -12.13 -9.54 -7.51
C ALA A 134 -12.90 -9.13 -6.24
N LEU A 135 -12.69 -9.85 -5.12
CA LEU A 135 -13.26 -9.51 -3.82
C LEU A 135 -12.89 -8.08 -3.39
N LEU A 136 -11.61 -7.73 -3.43
CA LEU A 136 -11.13 -6.41 -3.03
C LEU A 136 -11.67 -5.29 -3.94
N ASN A 137 -11.79 -5.54 -5.25
CA ASN A 137 -12.41 -4.58 -6.17
C ASN A 137 -13.89 -4.36 -5.90
N SER A 138 -14.62 -5.41 -5.50
CA SER A 138 -16.03 -5.29 -5.10
C SER A 138 -16.22 -4.37 -3.87
N TRP A 139 -15.16 -4.19 -3.08
CA TRP A 139 -15.13 -3.33 -1.90
C TRP A 139 -14.61 -1.91 -2.15
N SER A 140 -14.45 -1.49 -3.40
CA SER A 140 -13.99 -0.13 -3.74
C SER A 140 -14.89 0.97 -3.14
N ASN A 141 -16.21 0.74 -3.10
CA ASN A 141 -17.20 1.65 -2.48
C ASN A 141 -16.98 1.86 -0.98
N PHE A 142 -16.26 0.97 -0.31
CA PHE A 142 -15.93 1.06 1.10
C PHE A 142 -14.62 1.83 1.37
N GLY A 143 -14.02 2.39 0.32
CA GLY A 143 -12.80 3.20 0.41
C GLY A 143 -11.53 2.44 0.04
N LEU A 144 -11.61 1.21 -0.47
CA LEU A 144 -10.45 0.57 -1.11
C LEU A 144 -10.18 1.26 -2.45
N LYS A 145 -8.93 1.67 -2.65
CA LYS A 145 -8.48 2.36 -3.85
C LYS A 145 -7.06 1.97 -4.21
N ASP A 146 -6.62 2.42 -5.38
CA ASP A 146 -5.27 2.17 -5.90
C ASP A 146 -4.93 0.65 -5.93
N LEU A 147 -5.95 -0.18 -6.16
CA LEU A 147 -5.81 -1.63 -6.22
C LEU A 147 -5.04 -2.02 -7.49
N ARG A 148 -3.98 -2.81 -7.31
CA ARG A 148 -3.17 -3.34 -8.41
C ARG A 148 -2.87 -4.81 -8.18
N ASN A 149 -2.96 -5.60 -9.24
CA ASN A 149 -2.61 -7.01 -9.23
C ASN A 149 -1.37 -7.26 -10.10
N ASP A 150 -0.28 -7.68 -9.49
CA ASP A 150 0.92 -8.16 -10.16
C ASP A 150 0.79 -9.67 -10.41
N GLN A 151 0.56 -10.04 -11.67
CA GLN A 151 0.38 -11.42 -12.10
C GLN A 151 1.68 -12.25 -12.06
N VAL A 152 2.84 -11.60 -12.04
CA VAL A 152 4.14 -12.29 -12.03
C VAL A 152 4.55 -12.59 -10.59
N GLY A 153 4.55 -11.56 -9.75
CA GLY A 153 4.91 -11.68 -8.33
C GLY A 153 3.78 -12.20 -7.44
N TYR A 154 2.55 -12.29 -7.97
CA TYR A 154 1.33 -12.61 -7.22
C TYR A 154 1.14 -11.67 -6.03
N TYR A 155 1.32 -10.38 -6.29
CA TYR A 155 1.14 -9.32 -5.30
C TYR A 155 -0.12 -8.51 -5.61
N ILE A 156 -0.98 -8.37 -4.60
CA ILE A 156 -2.05 -7.39 -4.61
C ILE A 156 -1.64 -6.24 -3.72
N THR A 157 -1.57 -5.04 -4.28
CA THR A 157 -1.32 -3.82 -3.52
C THR A 157 -2.55 -2.94 -3.54
N GLY A 158 -2.77 -2.20 -2.47
CA GLY A 158 -3.91 -1.31 -2.35
C GLY A 158 -3.76 -0.30 -1.23
N ALA A 159 -4.67 0.65 -1.21
CA ALA A 159 -4.78 1.65 -0.17
C ALA A 159 -6.22 1.78 0.29
N ILE A 160 -6.42 2.11 1.56
CA ILE A 160 -7.69 2.59 2.08
C ILE A 160 -7.64 4.12 2.07
N SER A 161 -8.66 4.75 1.49
CA SER A 161 -8.80 6.20 1.41
C SER A 161 -8.91 6.83 2.80
N LYS A 162 -8.44 8.07 2.94
CA LYS A 162 -8.62 8.85 4.18
C LYS A 162 -10.10 9.17 4.43
N HIS A 163 -10.81 9.46 3.35
CA HIS A 163 -12.23 9.74 3.34
C HIS A 163 -12.93 8.48 2.84
N ASN A 164 -13.21 7.55 3.76
CA ASN A 164 -13.99 6.34 3.51
C ASN A 164 -15.26 6.37 4.36
N SER A 165 -16.26 5.58 3.95
CA SER A 165 -17.57 5.50 4.61
C SER A 165 -17.49 5.05 6.07
N PHE A 166 -16.40 4.41 6.48
CA PHE A 166 -16.15 3.94 7.84
C PHE A 166 -15.33 4.92 8.69
N ASN A 167 -14.99 6.11 8.16
CA ASN A 167 -14.13 7.11 8.80
C ASN A 167 -12.79 6.53 9.31
N LEU A 168 -12.27 5.50 8.64
CA LEU A 168 -11.01 4.85 9.00
C LEU A 168 -9.82 5.71 8.56
N LYS A 169 -8.71 5.60 9.28
CA LYS A 169 -7.45 6.26 8.89
C LYS A 169 -6.91 5.62 7.61
N SER A 170 -6.39 6.43 6.70
CA SER A 170 -5.77 5.92 5.46
C SER A 170 -4.64 4.94 5.76
N CYS A 171 -4.57 3.86 5.01
CA CYS A 171 -3.48 2.90 5.09
C CYS A 171 -3.12 2.37 3.70
N LYS A 172 -1.90 1.85 3.56
CA LYS A 172 -1.45 1.08 2.41
C LYS A 172 -1.14 -0.33 2.87
N PHE A 173 -1.54 -1.31 2.09
CA PHE A 173 -1.35 -2.71 2.39
C PHE A 173 -0.81 -3.42 1.15
N ARG A 174 -0.23 -4.59 1.39
CA ARG A 174 0.26 -5.49 0.37
C ARG A 174 -0.07 -6.91 0.78
N ILE A 175 -0.59 -7.67 -0.16
CA ILE A 175 -0.94 -9.08 0.01
C ILE A 175 -0.12 -9.86 -1.01
N LYS A 176 0.55 -10.90 -0.55
CA LYS A 176 1.27 -11.85 -1.41
C LYS A 176 0.53 -13.18 -1.39
N ILE A 177 0.40 -13.83 -2.55
CA ILE A 177 -0.10 -15.19 -2.64
C ILE A 177 1.09 -16.11 -2.96
N ASN A 178 1.44 -16.99 -2.02
CA ASN A 178 2.47 -18.01 -2.19
C ASN A 178 1.83 -19.34 -2.61
N GLN A 179 2.58 -20.14 -3.37
CA GLN A 179 2.20 -21.53 -3.65
C GLN A 179 2.48 -22.42 -2.44
N ARG A 180 1.60 -23.39 -2.19
CA ARG A 180 1.77 -24.48 -1.22
C ARG A 180 1.44 -25.81 -1.92
N ASP A 181 1.90 -26.93 -1.37
CA ASP A 181 1.57 -28.28 -1.82
C ASP A 181 1.64 -28.45 -3.34
N PHE A 182 2.82 -28.16 -3.91
CA PHE A 182 3.07 -28.25 -5.36
C PHE A 182 2.06 -27.47 -6.22
N ASN A 183 1.64 -26.29 -5.75
CA ASN A 183 0.69 -25.38 -6.41
C ASN A 183 -0.76 -25.87 -6.44
N GLN A 184 -1.11 -26.91 -5.70
CA GLN A 184 -2.53 -27.28 -5.48
C GLN A 184 -3.20 -26.39 -4.44
N LYS A 185 -2.41 -25.84 -3.51
CA LYS A 185 -2.89 -24.95 -2.45
C LYS A 185 -2.13 -23.63 -2.46
N SER A 186 -2.58 -22.66 -1.67
CA SER A 186 -1.88 -21.39 -1.55
C SER A 186 -1.92 -20.78 -0.15
N GLU A 187 -0.91 -19.98 0.17
CA GLU A 187 -0.81 -19.21 1.42
C GLU A 187 -0.94 -17.72 1.07
N ILE A 188 -1.91 -17.06 1.69
CA ILE A 188 -2.09 -15.61 1.60
C ILE A 188 -1.28 -14.97 2.73
N VAL A 189 -0.39 -14.03 2.39
CA VAL A 189 0.41 -13.27 3.35
C VAL A 189 0.04 -11.79 3.25
N CYS A 190 -0.67 -11.30 4.25
CA CYS A 190 -1.14 -9.92 4.37
C CYS A 190 -0.17 -9.09 5.21
N VAL A 191 0.24 -7.94 4.68
CA VAL A 191 1.22 -7.05 5.33
C VAL A 191 0.74 -5.60 5.24
N ARG A 192 0.78 -4.88 6.37
CA ARG A 192 0.64 -3.42 6.36
C ARG A 192 1.93 -2.80 5.85
N VAL A 193 1.81 -1.88 4.89
CA VAL A 193 2.95 -1.13 4.34
C VAL A 193 3.10 0.21 5.05
N LYS A 194 1.99 0.92 5.24
CA LYS A 194 1.98 2.24 5.90
C LYS A 194 0.59 2.55 6.45
N GLY A 195 0.52 3.40 7.48
CA GLY A 195 -0.73 3.94 8.01
C GLY A 195 -1.25 3.19 9.23
N SER A 196 -2.56 3.24 9.44
CA SER A 196 -3.20 2.70 10.65
C SER A 196 -3.15 1.18 10.73
N LYS A 197 -2.61 0.64 11.84
CA LYS A 197 -2.62 -0.79 12.16
C LYS A 197 -4.04 -1.32 12.33
N VAL A 198 -4.86 -0.60 13.09
CA VAL A 198 -6.26 -0.97 13.36
C VAL A 198 -7.04 -1.13 12.05
N THR A 199 -6.84 -0.20 11.11
CA THR A 199 -7.54 -0.23 9.82
C THR A 199 -7.13 -1.43 8.96
N THR A 200 -5.84 -1.74 8.87
CA THR A 200 -5.38 -2.94 8.17
C THR A 200 -5.81 -4.22 8.87
N ASP A 201 -5.85 -4.21 10.19
CA ASP A 201 -6.32 -5.35 10.97
C ASP A 201 -7.79 -5.65 10.73
N THR A 202 -8.63 -4.62 10.68
CA THR A 202 -10.04 -4.77 10.31
C THR A 202 -10.17 -5.35 8.90
N LEU A 203 -9.45 -4.79 7.92
CA LEU A 203 -9.47 -5.30 6.55
C LEU A 203 -9.08 -6.79 6.48
N PHE A 204 -7.99 -7.17 7.13
CA PHE A 204 -7.51 -8.55 7.10
C PHE A 204 -8.46 -9.51 7.85
N SER A 205 -9.10 -9.06 8.92
CA SER A 205 -10.17 -9.81 9.60
C SER A 205 -11.40 -10.01 8.72
N GLU A 206 -11.81 -9.00 7.94
CA GLU A 206 -12.94 -9.17 7.01
C GLU A 206 -12.60 -10.12 5.86
N ILE A 207 -11.39 -10.07 5.34
CA ILE A 207 -10.91 -11.06 4.34
C ILE A 207 -10.99 -12.47 4.93
N GLU A 208 -10.47 -12.68 6.14
CA GLU A 208 -10.51 -13.97 6.82
C GLU A 208 -11.95 -14.49 7.00
N LYS A 209 -12.88 -13.63 7.44
CA LYS A 209 -14.30 -13.99 7.57
C LYS A 209 -14.90 -14.45 6.26
N VAL A 210 -14.60 -13.76 5.16
CA VAL A 210 -15.08 -14.16 3.83
C VAL A 210 -14.47 -15.50 3.41
N LEU A 211 -13.16 -15.66 3.56
CA LEU A 211 -12.50 -16.92 3.22
C LEU A 211 -13.04 -18.11 4.03
N LEU A 212 -13.36 -17.88 5.31
CA LEU A 212 -13.99 -18.88 6.16
C LEU A 212 -15.41 -19.22 5.69
N LYS A 213 -16.19 -18.20 5.35
CA LYS A 213 -17.59 -18.35 4.89
C LYS A 213 -17.67 -19.10 3.56
N GLU A 214 -16.77 -18.81 2.63
CA GLU A 214 -16.70 -19.47 1.32
C GLU A 214 -16.05 -20.87 1.41
N GLY A 215 -15.63 -21.32 2.60
CA GLY A 215 -15.05 -22.64 2.80
C GLY A 215 -13.69 -22.86 2.14
N VAL A 216 -12.96 -21.77 1.82
CA VAL A 216 -11.67 -21.85 1.09
C VAL A 216 -10.46 -21.91 2.02
N LEU A 217 -10.62 -21.74 3.33
CA LEU A 217 -9.54 -21.88 4.31
C LEU A 217 -9.18 -23.35 4.54
N ASP A 218 -7.87 -23.64 4.51
CA ASP A 218 -7.27 -24.95 4.76
C ASP A 218 -6.95 -25.04 6.26
N LYS A 219 -7.86 -25.68 7.02
CA LYS A 219 -7.80 -25.80 8.49
C LYS A 219 -6.84 -26.89 8.95
#